data_AF-A0A3A5ZHC6-F1
#
_entry.id   AF-A0A3A5ZHC6-F1
#
_cell.length_a   1.000
_cell.length_b   1.000
_cell.length_c   1.000
_cell.angle_alpha   90.00
_cell.angle_beta   90.00
_cell.angle_gamma   90.00
#
_symmetry.space_group_name_H-M   'P 1'
#
loop_
_entity.id
_entity.type
_entity.pdbx_description
1 polymer ?
#
loop_
_entity_poly.entity_id
_entity_poly.type
_entity_poly.pdbx_seq_one_letter_code
_entity_poly.pdbx_strand_id
1 'polypeptide(L)'
;MVVGVDVHVTTAPPFNPIHPYMGMVMDPADYIPFLGTNVSVNGLKRGVSDTGGMIIPLAHIPLAGPFAMASMIGHESMNFFASQTVFCDGNRMSPKGHMVMTCNDVGIPLSAGIGKNKAGKTRLIPSLFAPTSFSLPVPTGKPVMVGGPYVPDWGGMLAGLAASIGFSSLMKLGRKGLGKALAKFNTKVLQNTNIQNRFPSTKKLSAYLCKNGFEPVNLVNGAVVYEGTDFGFPSPLPLEWTRAWYSDSEYEG
;
A
#
# COMPACT_ATOMS: atom_id res chain seq x y z
N MET A 1 -0.52 4.70 15.97
CA MET A 1 0.03 6.00 15.56
C MET A 1 1.50 5.99 15.91
N VAL A 2 2.33 6.74 15.19
CA VAL A 2 3.77 6.87 15.47
C VAL A 2 4.05 8.35 15.68
N VAL A 3 4.82 8.66 16.71
CA VAL A 3 5.29 10.02 17.00
C VAL A 3 6.76 9.96 17.36
N GLY A 4 7.53 10.91 16.87
CA GLY A 4 8.95 11.00 17.16
C GLY A 4 9.64 12.09 16.37
N VAL A 5 10.90 11.84 16.04
CA VAL A 5 11.79 12.80 15.39
C VAL A 5 12.58 12.12 14.30
N ASP A 6 12.73 12.77 13.16
CA ASP A 6 13.60 12.36 12.07
C ASP A 6 14.76 13.36 11.93
N VAL A 7 15.95 12.83 11.64
CA VAL A 7 17.18 13.60 11.44
C VAL A 7 17.45 13.71 9.94
N HIS A 8 17.23 14.90 9.40
CA HIS A 8 17.49 15.23 8.00
C HIS A 8 18.26 16.54 7.90
N VAL A 9 19.51 16.47 7.43
CA VAL A 9 20.40 17.61 7.26
C VAL A 9 19.86 18.52 6.16
N THR A 10 19.64 19.79 6.50
CA THR A 10 19.25 20.82 5.53
C THR A 10 20.48 21.53 4.97
N THR A 11 20.40 22.04 3.74
CA THR A 11 21.51 22.74 3.08
C THR A 11 21.50 24.26 3.33
N ALA A 12 20.56 24.77 4.13
CA ALA A 12 20.40 26.20 4.39
C ALA A 12 20.34 26.50 5.90
N PRO A 13 20.82 27.69 6.34
CA PRO A 13 20.62 28.16 7.71
C PRO A 13 19.12 28.19 8.07
N PRO A 14 18.70 27.81 9.29
CA PRO A 14 19.49 27.56 10.49
C PRO A 14 20.13 26.15 10.62
N PHE A 15 20.22 25.36 9.55
CA PHE A 15 20.81 24.00 9.55
C PHE A 15 20.24 23.08 10.64
N ASN A 16 18.94 23.22 10.95
CA ASN A 16 18.30 22.38 11.95
C ASN A 16 18.00 21.00 11.34
N PRO A 17 18.67 19.92 11.79
CA PRO A 17 18.45 18.60 11.21
C PRO A 17 17.20 17.93 11.78
N ILE A 18 16.63 18.44 12.86
CA ILE A 18 15.55 17.80 13.63
C ILE A 18 14.20 18.16 13.01
N HIS A 19 13.48 17.14 12.54
CA HIS A 19 12.14 17.25 11.98
C HIS A 19 11.17 16.39 12.79
N PRO A 20 9.97 16.87 13.15
CA PRO A 20 8.99 16.05 13.83
C PRO A 20 8.48 14.96 12.88
N TYR A 21 8.36 13.74 13.40
CA TYR A 21 7.71 12.63 12.72
C TYR A 21 6.36 12.36 13.36
N MET A 22 5.31 12.28 12.55
CA MET A 22 4.01 11.79 12.95
C MET A 22 3.48 10.90 11.83
N GLY A 23 3.00 9.70 12.15
CA GLY A 23 2.60 8.75 11.13
C GLY A 23 1.71 7.62 11.61
N MET A 24 1.41 6.71 10.70
CA MET A 24 0.65 5.50 10.99
C MET A 24 1.36 4.29 10.39
N VAL A 25 1.54 3.24 11.19
CA VAL A 25 2.00 1.94 10.70
C VAL A 25 0.79 1.21 10.13
N MET A 26 0.81 1.02 8.82
CA MET A 26 -0.18 0.26 8.07
C MET A 26 0.45 -0.14 6.74
N ASP A 27 0.40 -1.42 6.41
CA ASP A 27 0.75 -1.90 5.08
C ASP A 27 -0.52 -2.00 4.22
N PRO A 28 -0.66 -1.22 3.14
CA PRO A 28 -1.79 -1.38 2.23
C PRO A 28 -1.90 -2.78 1.62
N ALA A 29 -0.78 -3.50 1.45
CA ALA A 29 -0.77 -4.85 0.90
C ALA A 29 -1.54 -5.85 1.78
N ASP A 30 -1.56 -5.62 3.09
CA ASP A 30 -2.33 -6.43 4.05
C ASP A 30 -3.84 -6.41 3.82
N TYR A 31 -4.33 -5.43 3.06
CA TYR A 31 -5.75 -5.26 2.74
C TYR A 31 -6.12 -5.79 1.34
N ILE A 32 -5.14 -6.27 0.55
CA ILE A 32 -5.41 -6.84 -0.77
C ILE A 32 -6.08 -8.21 -0.59
N PRO A 33 -7.28 -8.44 -1.17
CA PRO A 33 -7.95 -9.73 -1.08
C PRO A 33 -7.07 -10.87 -1.59
N PHE A 34 -7.07 -12.00 -0.89
CA PHE A 34 -6.34 -13.24 -1.24
C PHE A 34 -4.80 -13.16 -1.25
N LEU A 35 -4.20 -11.98 -1.08
CA LEU A 35 -2.75 -11.76 -1.03
C LEU A 35 -2.26 -11.18 0.30
N GLY A 36 -3.08 -10.35 0.95
CA GLY A 36 -2.75 -9.72 2.23
C GLY A 36 -2.91 -10.66 3.43
N THR A 37 -2.60 -10.15 4.63
CA THR A 37 -2.73 -10.93 5.87
C THR A 37 -4.18 -11.28 6.24
N ASN A 38 -4.38 -12.48 6.77
CA ASN A 38 -5.63 -12.92 7.37
C ASN A 38 -5.68 -12.68 8.88
N VAL A 39 -4.57 -12.26 9.49
CA VAL A 39 -4.50 -12.03 10.93
C VAL A 39 -4.89 -10.59 11.24
N SER A 40 -5.88 -10.43 12.12
CA SER A 40 -6.34 -9.13 12.61
C SER A 40 -6.37 -9.11 14.14
N VAL A 41 -6.14 -7.92 14.69
CA VAL A 41 -6.23 -7.62 16.11
C VAL A 41 -7.25 -6.51 16.29
N ASN A 42 -8.35 -6.81 16.99
CA ASN A 42 -9.43 -5.86 17.21
C ASN A 42 -9.95 -5.20 15.91
N GLY A 43 -10.15 -6.00 14.86
CA GLY A 43 -10.68 -5.55 13.57
C GLY A 43 -9.68 -4.82 12.65
N LEU A 44 -8.45 -4.57 13.10
CA LEU A 44 -7.38 -4.02 12.26
C LEU A 44 -6.37 -5.10 11.89
N LYS A 45 -5.76 -5.01 10.70
CA LYS A 45 -4.69 -5.93 10.29
C LYS A 45 -3.51 -5.85 11.25
N ARG A 46 -2.84 -6.98 11.47
CA ARG A 46 -1.73 -7.13 12.42
C ARG A 46 -0.53 -6.24 12.06
N GLY A 47 0.38 -6.05 13.02
CA GLY A 47 1.66 -5.38 12.80
C GLY A 47 2.85 -6.36 12.81
N VAL A 48 3.50 -6.47 11.66
CA VAL A 48 4.83 -7.02 11.31
C VAL A 48 6.04 -6.47 12.00
N SER A 49 7.16 -7.16 12.05
CA SER A 49 8.49 -6.58 11.99
C SER A 49 8.85 -5.98 10.62
N ASP A 50 8.09 -6.24 9.56
CA ASP A 50 8.28 -5.68 8.22
C ASP A 50 7.06 -4.86 7.74
N THR A 51 6.11 -4.57 8.63
CA THR A 51 5.00 -3.68 8.29
C THR A 51 5.52 -2.25 8.15
N GLY A 52 5.34 -1.71 6.95
CA GLY A 52 5.61 -0.32 6.64
C GLY A 52 4.60 0.62 7.32
N GLY A 53 4.99 1.88 7.42
CA GLY A 53 4.16 2.96 7.88
C GLY A 53 4.39 4.20 7.07
N MET A 54 3.41 5.08 7.09
CA MET A 54 3.39 6.28 6.27
C MET A 54 3.40 7.50 7.18
N ILE A 55 4.24 8.48 6.86
CA ILE A 55 4.21 9.77 7.55
C ILE A 55 2.91 10.51 7.22
N ILE A 56 2.40 11.29 8.16
CA ILE A 56 1.37 12.31 7.96
C ILE A 56 2.16 13.62 7.96
N PRO A 57 2.38 14.28 6.80
CA PRO A 57 1.43 14.51 5.70
C PRO A 57 1.77 13.80 4.36
N LEU A 58 2.17 12.53 4.37
CA LEU A 58 2.64 11.70 3.24
C LEU A 58 4.06 11.99 2.74
N ALA A 59 4.58 13.18 2.97
CA ALA A 59 5.96 13.54 2.65
C ALA A 59 6.59 14.35 3.79
N HIS A 60 7.92 14.30 3.87
CA HIS A 60 8.69 15.14 4.77
C HIS A 60 8.63 16.57 4.26
N ILE A 61 8.17 17.48 5.11
CA ILE A 61 8.18 18.90 4.81
C ILE A 61 9.49 19.47 5.39
N PRO A 62 10.36 20.06 4.55
CA PRO A 62 11.57 20.71 5.03
C PRO A 62 11.23 21.95 5.86
N LEU A 63 11.68 22.00 7.11
CA LEU A 63 11.39 23.13 8.02
C LEU A 63 12.40 24.28 7.89
N ALA A 64 13.64 23.97 7.51
CA ALA A 64 14.78 24.90 7.54
C ALA A 64 15.58 24.87 6.22
N GLY A 65 14.90 24.71 5.09
CA GLY A 65 15.49 24.65 3.74
C GLY A 65 15.61 23.24 3.15
N PRO A 66 16.06 23.11 1.88
CA PRO A 66 16.08 21.84 1.17
C PRO A 66 16.94 20.76 1.87
N PHE A 67 16.50 19.51 1.80
CA PHE A 67 17.26 18.38 2.34
C PHE A 67 18.53 18.10 1.52
N ALA A 68 19.66 17.90 2.19
CA ALA A 68 20.93 17.55 1.56
C ALA A 68 20.87 16.19 0.84
N MET A 69 20.10 15.27 1.44
CA MET A 69 19.97 13.87 1.01
C MET A 69 18.54 13.50 0.62
N ALA A 70 17.82 14.42 -0.03
CA ALA A 70 16.41 14.25 -0.41
C ALA A 70 16.07 12.91 -1.11
N SER A 71 16.99 12.35 -1.91
CA SER A 71 16.75 11.09 -2.61
C SER A 71 16.73 9.84 -1.72
N MET A 72 17.31 9.91 -0.51
CA MET A 72 17.33 8.80 0.45
C MET A 72 16.18 8.86 1.45
N ILE A 73 15.41 9.95 1.44
CA ILE A 73 14.27 10.13 2.33
C ILE A 73 13.11 9.27 1.82
N GLY A 74 12.77 8.22 2.57
CA GLY A 74 11.71 7.27 2.20
C GLY A 74 10.30 7.78 2.48
N HIS A 75 10.13 8.79 3.35
CA HIS A 75 8.82 9.29 3.82
C HIS A 75 7.98 8.24 4.54
N GLU A 76 8.63 7.21 5.08
CA GLU A 76 7.99 6.05 5.65
C GLU A 76 8.56 5.71 7.02
N SER A 77 7.87 4.83 7.73
CA SER A 77 8.37 4.14 8.92
C SER A 77 8.35 2.65 8.69
N MET A 78 9.11 1.93 9.50
CA MET A 78 9.10 0.48 9.51
C MET A 78 9.09 0.01 10.95
N ASN A 79 8.25 -0.99 11.22
CA ASN A 79 8.50 -1.81 12.39
C ASN A 79 9.84 -2.54 12.20
N PHE A 80 10.46 -2.95 13.31
CA PHE A 80 11.74 -3.67 13.28
C PHE A 80 11.93 -4.46 14.58
N PHE A 81 11.50 -3.87 15.69
CA PHE A 81 11.46 -4.54 16.99
C PHE A 81 10.17 -5.31 17.13
N ALA A 82 10.29 -6.61 17.40
CA ALA A 82 9.15 -7.51 17.49
C ALA A 82 9.37 -8.61 18.54
N SER A 83 8.29 -9.30 18.91
CA SER A 83 8.32 -10.39 19.90
C SER A 83 9.32 -11.50 19.53
N GLN A 84 10.05 -11.99 20.52
CA GLN A 84 10.96 -13.12 20.31
C GLN A 84 10.23 -14.45 20.05
N THR A 85 8.96 -14.57 20.43
CA THR A 85 8.25 -15.87 20.43
C THR A 85 6.95 -15.87 19.64
N VAL A 86 6.37 -14.70 19.37
CA VAL A 86 5.09 -14.60 18.67
C VAL A 86 5.30 -14.26 17.20
N PHE A 87 4.78 -15.14 16.34
CA PHE A 87 4.84 -15.00 14.89
C PHE A 87 3.44 -14.87 14.32
N CYS A 88 3.33 -14.08 13.25
CA CYS A 88 2.17 -13.97 12.38
C CYS A 88 2.73 -13.89 10.96
N ASP A 89 2.11 -14.46 9.93
CA ASP A 89 2.58 -14.14 8.58
C ASP A 89 3.96 -14.73 8.21
N GLY A 90 4.56 -15.59 9.05
CA GLY A 90 5.97 -15.96 8.98
C GLY A 90 6.95 -14.98 9.64
N ASN A 91 6.50 -13.79 10.05
CA ASN A 91 7.30 -12.73 10.67
C ASN A 91 6.92 -12.50 12.14
N ARG A 92 7.82 -11.87 12.91
CA ARG A 92 7.59 -11.64 14.35
C ARG A 92 6.59 -10.50 14.57
N MET A 93 5.65 -10.71 15.50
CA MET A 93 4.61 -9.74 15.82
C MET A 93 5.18 -8.53 16.57
N SER A 94 4.92 -7.33 16.05
CA SER A 94 5.41 -6.09 16.64
C SER A 94 4.44 -5.54 17.69
N PRO A 95 4.94 -5.12 18.87
CA PRO A 95 4.13 -4.48 19.89
C PRO A 95 3.71 -3.06 19.49
N LYS A 96 2.57 -2.61 20.01
CA LYS A 96 2.27 -1.18 20.13
C LYS A 96 2.89 -0.67 21.44
N GLY A 97 3.32 0.59 21.51
CA GLY A 97 4.02 1.10 22.70
C GLY A 97 5.51 0.76 22.72
N HIS A 98 6.17 0.69 21.57
CA HIS A 98 7.60 0.46 21.46
C HIS A 98 8.23 1.28 20.33
N MET A 99 9.55 1.25 20.24
CA MET A 99 10.31 2.01 19.23
C MET A 99 9.92 1.56 17.81
N VAL A 100 9.79 2.54 16.92
CA VAL A 100 9.55 2.35 15.48
C VAL A 100 10.70 3.00 14.72
N MET A 101 11.13 2.35 13.65
CA MET A 101 12.21 2.87 12.81
C MET A 101 11.63 3.91 11.85
N THR A 102 12.12 5.14 11.88
CA THR A 102 11.69 6.22 10.98
C THR A 102 12.85 6.73 10.14
N CYS A 103 12.53 7.42 9.04
CA CYS A 103 13.50 7.86 8.06
C CYS A 103 14.54 8.79 8.69
N ASN A 104 15.82 8.48 8.50
CA ASN A 104 16.90 9.31 9.03
C ASN A 104 18.04 9.36 8.02
N ASP A 105 18.86 10.40 8.09
CA ASP A 105 20.05 10.57 7.25
C ASP A 105 21.18 9.57 7.59
N VAL A 106 21.12 8.96 8.78
CA VAL A 106 22.05 7.93 9.25
C VAL A 106 21.23 6.82 9.89
N GLY A 107 21.52 5.55 9.55
CA GLY A 107 20.77 4.43 10.09
C GLY A 107 20.96 3.12 9.33
N ILE A 108 20.00 2.21 9.50
CA ILE A 108 19.95 0.90 8.86
C ILE A 108 19.10 1.01 7.58
N PRO A 109 19.53 0.43 6.44
CA PRO A 109 18.72 0.43 5.22
C PRO A 109 17.60 -0.61 5.31
N LEU A 110 16.39 -0.18 5.70
CA LEU A 110 15.23 -1.07 5.84
C LEU A 110 14.38 -1.15 4.57
N SER A 111 14.50 -0.17 3.68
CA SER A 111 13.83 -0.17 2.38
C SER A 111 14.75 0.39 1.29
N ALA A 112 14.44 0.08 0.03
CA ALA A 112 15.17 0.66 -1.09
C ALA A 112 14.29 0.76 -2.35
N GLY A 113 14.44 1.88 -3.06
CA GLY A 113 13.71 2.16 -4.29
C GLY A 113 14.62 2.24 -5.52
N ILE A 114 14.10 1.90 -6.70
CA ILE A 114 14.78 2.12 -7.98
C ILE A 114 14.50 3.54 -8.46
N GLY A 115 15.38 4.46 -8.10
CA GLY A 115 15.31 5.87 -8.48
C GLY A 115 16.33 6.28 -9.55
N LYS A 116 16.32 7.57 -9.91
CA LYS A 116 17.45 8.21 -10.60
C LYS A 116 18.32 8.89 -9.55
N ASN A 117 19.64 8.70 -9.63
CA ASN A 117 20.56 9.44 -8.77
C ASN A 117 20.72 10.90 -9.24
N LYS A 118 21.48 11.72 -8.50
CA LYS A 118 21.80 13.11 -8.88
C LYS A 118 22.45 13.24 -10.28
N ALA A 119 23.05 12.16 -10.80
CA ALA A 119 23.62 12.06 -12.14
C ALA A 119 22.65 11.50 -13.21
N GLY A 120 21.35 11.38 -12.90
CA GLY A 120 20.31 10.90 -13.83
C GLY A 120 20.31 9.40 -14.13
N LYS A 121 21.28 8.64 -13.60
CA LYS A 121 21.39 7.19 -13.80
C LYS A 121 20.42 6.45 -12.89
N THR A 122 19.76 5.43 -13.45
CA THR A 122 18.93 4.53 -12.65
C THR A 122 19.82 3.73 -11.70
N ARG A 123 19.56 3.80 -10.39
CA ARG A 123 20.25 3.01 -9.37
C ARG A 123 19.27 2.66 -8.26
N LEU A 124 19.58 1.60 -7.52
CA LEU A 124 18.95 1.34 -6.24
C LEU A 124 19.39 2.40 -5.23
N ILE A 125 18.43 3.06 -4.61
CA ILE A 125 18.64 4.08 -3.59
C ILE A 125 18.05 3.54 -2.28
N PRO A 126 18.89 3.24 -1.28
CA PRO A 126 18.40 2.80 0.02
C PRO A 126 17.83 4.00 0.79
N SER A 127 16.79 3.74 1.58
CA SER A 127 16.31 4.65 2.61
C SER A 127 16.79 4.16 3.97
N LEU A 128 17.38 5.07 4.73
CA LEU A 128 17.99 4.76 6.02
C LEU A 128 17.00 5.08 7.14
N PHE A 129 17.02 4.24 8.17
CA PHE A 129 16.11 4.37 9.30
C PHE A 129 16.83 4.24 10.63
N ALA A 130 16.34 4.98 11.63
CA ALA A 130 16.83 4.91 13.00
C ALA A 130 15.65 4.80 13.98
N PRO A 131 15.87 4.23 15.18
CA PRO A 131 14.84 4.10 16.21
C PRO A 131 14.64 5.42 16.94
N THR A 132 14.16 6.44 16.24
CA THR A 132 13.97 7.81 16.77
C THR A 132 12.50 8.15 17.01
N SER A 133 11.61 7.18 16.78
CA SER A 133 10.18 7.32 16.97
C SER A 133 9.58 6.21 17.80
N PHE A 134 8.37 6.44 18.31
CA PHE A 134 7.66 5.53 19.20
C PHE A 134 6.24 5.29 18.70
N SER A 135 5.80 4.03 18.77
CA SER A 135 4.42 3.64 18.46
C SER A 135 3.51 3.98 19.64
N LEU A 136 2.61 4.94 19.45
CA LEU A 136 1.55 5.24 20.39
C LEU A 136 0.35 4.29 20.15
N PRO A 137 -0.03 3.46 21.15
CA PRO A 137 -1.17 2.58 21.03
C PRO A 137 -2.45 3.42 20.99
N VAL A 138 -3.09 3.47 19.83
CA VAL A 138 -4.48 3.93 19.73
C VAL A 138 -5.34 2.74 20.18
N PRO A 139 -6.09 2.86 21.30
CA PRO A 139 -6.89 1.77 21.83
C PRO A 139 -8.07 1.49 20.89
N THR A 140 -7.99 0.38 20.17
CA THR A 140 -9.04 -0.07 19.24
C THR A 140 -9.85 -1.23 19.80
N GLY A 141 -9.60 -1.60 21.05
CA GLY A 141 -10.23 -2.73 21.74
C GLY A 141 -9.39 -3.19 22.93
N LYS A 142 -9.66 -4.40 23.42
CA LYS A 142 -8.92 -4.99 24.54
C LYS A 142 -7.44 -5.20 24.16
N PRO A 143 -6.48 -4.93 25.06
CA PRO A 143 -5.07 -5.17 24.78
C PRO A 143 -4.80 -6.64 24.48
N VAL A 144 -4.01 -6.89 23.44
CA VAL A 144 -3.46 -8.22 23.12
C VAL A 144 -1.98 -8.20 23.42
N MET A 145 -1.55 -9.10 24.31
CA MET A 145 -0.16 -9.17 24.76
C MET A 145 0.64 -10.05 23.81
N VAL A 146 1.61 -9.45 23.12
CA VAL A 146 2.46 -10.14 22.13
C VAL A 146 3.72 -10.76 22.76
N GLY A 147 3.95 -10.57 24.05
CA GLY A 147 5.07 -11.14 24.81
C GLY A 147 6.43 -10.51 24.47
N GLY A 148 7.21 -10.16 25.50
CA GLY A 148 8.60 -9.73 25.34
C GLY A 148 9.60 -10.91 25.42
N PRO A 149 10.90 -10.66 25.17
CA PRO A 149 11.49 -9.36 24.81
C PRO A 149 11.21 -8.96 23.36
N TYR A 150 11.29 -7.64 23.08
CA TYR A 150 11.13 -7.08 21.75
C TYR A 150 12.49 -6.89 21.09
N VAL A 151 12.87 -7.82 20.23
CA VAL A 151 14.20 -7.87 19.61
C VAL A 151 14.14 -7.37 18.17
N PRO A 152 15.23 -6.81 17.64
CA PRO A 152 15.39 -6.58 16.21
C PRO A 152 15.13 -7.85 15.40
N ASP A 153 14.19 -7.79 14.45
CA ASP A 153 13.93 -8.89 13.53
C ASP A 153 14.62 -8.65 12.19
N TRP A 154 15.85 -9.13 12.10
CA TRP A 154 16.65 -9.06 10.87
C TRP A 154 16.06 -9.90 9.72
N GLY A 155 15.30 -10.94 10.03
CA GLY A 155 14.61 -11.76 9.03
C GLY A 155 13.49 -10.99 8.37
N GLY A 156 12.60 -10.41 9.18
CA GLY A 156 11.56 -9.49 8.72
C GLY A 156 12.13 -8.31 7.94
N MET A 157 13.21 -7.68 8.44
CA MET A 157 13.90 -6.61 7.73
C MET A 157 14.32 -7.01 6.31
N LEU A 158 14.95 -8.18 6.14
CA LEU A 158 15.43 -8.62 4.83
C LEU A 158 14.25 -8.87 3.87
N ALA A 159 13.16 -9.45 4.38
CA ALA A 159 11.93 -9.66 3.62
C ALA A 159 11.32 -8.32 3.18
N GLY A 160 11.19 -7.36 4.10
CA GLY A 160 10.69 -6.01 3.80
C GLY A 160 11.56 -5.26 2.79
N LEU A 161 12.88 -5.34 2.92
CA LEU A 161 13.81 -4.75 1.96
C LEU A 161 13.64 -5.39 0.57
N ALA A 162 13.61 -6.72 0.47
CA ALA A 162 13.39 -7.42 -0.79
C ALA A 162 12.03 -7.06 -1.42
N ALA A 163 10.98 -6.98 -0.62
CA ALA A 163 9.65 -6.58 -1.05
C ALA A 163 9.65 -5.14 -1.58
N SER A 164 10.28 -4.18 -0.89
CA SER A 164 10.38 -2.79 -1.34
C SER A 164 11.11 -2.64 -2.68
N ILE A 165 12.21 -3.38 -2.87
CA ILE A 165 12.97 -3.42 -4.13
C ILE A 165 12.11 -4.03 -5.25
N GLY A 166 11.48 -5.17 -4.98
CA GLY A 166 10.61 -5.87 -5.92
C GLY A 166 9.43 -5.00 -6.35
N PHE A 167 8.75 -4.39 -5.39
CA PHE A 167 7.64 -3.47 -5.63
C PHE A 167 8.08 -2.23 -6.41
N SER A 168 9.23 -1.64 -6.08
CA SER A 168 9.77 -0.49 -6.80
C SER A 168 10.12 -0.83 -8.27
N SER A 169 10.70 -2.01 -8.49
CA SER A 169 10.99 -2.53 -9.83
C SER A 169 9.71 -2.77 -10.63
N LEU A 170 8.72 -3.43 -10.02
CA LEU A 170 7.41 -3.68 -10.61
C LEU A 170 6.70 -2.37 -10.96
N MET A 171 6.66 -1.40 -10.05
CA MET A 171 6.06 -0.09 -10.29
C MET A 171 6.74 0.66 -11.43
N LYS A 172 8.06 0.54 -11.57
CA LYS A 172 8.80 1.15 -12.67
C LYS A 172 8.51 0.50 -14.03
N LEU A 173 8.42 -0.83 -14.06
CA LEU A 173 8.07 -1.57 -15.27
C LEU A 173 6.59 -1.34 -15.62
N GLY A 174 5.72 -1.39 -14.62
CA GLY A 174 4.29 -1.10 -14.69
C GLY A 174 4.01 0.30 -15.20
N ARG A 175 4.68 1.36 -14.73
CA ARG A 175 4.49 2.72 -15.26
C ARG A 175 4.80 2.83 -16.76
N LYS A 176 5.76 2.06 -17.28
CA LYS A 176 6.08 2.03 -18.73
C LYS A 176 5.13 1.13 -19.52
N GLY A 177 4.68 0.04 -18.92
CA GLY A 177 3.81 -0.96 -19.54
C GLY A 177 2.33 -0.60 -19.49
N LEU A 178 1.83 -0.17 -18.33
CA LEU A 178 0.44 0.16 -18.05
C LEU A 178 -0.07 1.33 -18.89
N GLY A 179 0.71 2.41 -19.04
CA GLY A 179 0.31 3.53 -19.92
C GLY A 179 0.20 3.10 -21.39
N LYS A 180 1.11 2.26 -21.87
CA LYS A 180 1.06 1.71 -23.25
C LYS A 180 -0.01 0.63 -23.42
N ALA A 181 -0.27 -0.16 -22.38
CA ALA A 181 -1.30 -1.20 -22.37
C ALA A 181 -2.68 -0.58 -22.30
N LEU A 182 -2.91 0.41 -21.43
CA LEU A 182 -4.13 1.21 -21.37
C LEU A 182 -4.35 1.98 -22.68
N ALA A 183 -3.31 2.61 -23.24
CA ALA A 183 -3.43 3.29 -24.53
C ALA A 183 -3.73 2.31 -25.68
N LYS A 184 -3.07 1.14 -25.72
CA LYS A 184 -3.36 0.08 -26.71
C LYS A 184 -4.72 -0.56 -26.49
N PHE A 185 -5.18 -0.71 -25.26
CA PHE A 185 -6.51 -1.23 -24.94
C PHE A 185 -7.58 -0.22 -25.39
N ASN A 186 -7.41 1.05 -25.06
CA ASN A 186 -8.32 2.11 -25.50
C ASN A 186 -8.38 2.21 -27.04
N THR A 187 -7.22 2.17 -27.72
CA THR A 187 -7.17 2.33 -29.19
C THR A 187 -7.45 1.06 -29.99
N LYS A 188 -7.05 -0.14 -29.52
CA LYS A 188 -7.25 -1.41 -30.26
C LYS A 188 -8.43 -2.24 -29.80
N VAL A 189 -8.95 -2.02 -28.60
CA VAL A 189 -10.09 -2.76 -28.05
C VAL A 189 -11.34 -1.87 -28.03
N LEU A 190 -11.26 -0.65 -27.50
CA LEU A 190 -12.44 0.23 -27.43
C LEU A 190 -12.73 0.97 -28.76
N GLN A 191 -11.71 1.39 -29.51
CA GLN A 191 -11.87 2.09 -30.80
C GLN A 191 -11.86 1.18 -32.04
N ASN A 192 -11.73 -0.14 -31.87
CA ASN A 192 -11.79 -1.06 -33.01
C ASN A 192 -13.24 -1.25 -33.44
N THR A 193 -13.52 -0.86 -34.69
CA THR A 193 -14.85 -0.91 -35.32
C THR A 193 -15.49 -2.29 -35.23
N ASN A 194 -14.71 -3.37 -35.20
CA ASN A 194 -15.23 -4.72 -35.05
C ASN A 194 -15.84 -5.02 -33.67
N ILE A 195 -15.35 -4.40 -32.58
CA ILE A 195 -15.91 -4.57 -31.24
C ILE A 195 -17.15 -3.70 -31.05
N GLN A 196 -17.15 -2.49 -31.61
CA GLN A 196 -18.33 -1.62 -31.65
C GLN A 196 -19.45 -2.25 -32.51
N ASN A 197 -19.10 -2.93 -33.60
CA ASN A 197 -20.07 -3.68 -34.43
C ASN A 197 -20.55 -4.99 -33.75
N ARG A 198 -19.70 -5.65 -32.95
CA ARG A 198 -20.04 -6.91 -32.26
C ARG A 198 -20.80 -6.68 -30.95
N PHE A 199 -20.59 -5.52 -30.32
CA PHE A 199 -21.31 -5.06 -29.14
C PHE A 199 -21.86 -3.66 -29.40
N PRO A 200 -22.92 -3.53 -30.22
CA PRO A 200 -23.50 -2.23 -30.59
C PRO A 200 -24.13 -1.48 -29.42
N SER A 201 -24.32 -2.16 -28.28
CA SER A 201 -24.76 -1.53 -27.03
C SER A 201 -23.61 -1.50 -26.03
N THR A 202 -23.34 -0.30 -25.52
CA THR A 202 -22.38 -0.01 -24.44
C THR A 202 -22.57 -0.93 -23.22
N LYS A 203 -23.81 -1.38 -22.95
CA LYS A 203 -24.13 -2.29 -21.85
C LYS A 203 -23.51 -3.68 -22.00
N LYS A 204 -23.42 -4.22 -23.22
CA LYS A 204 -22.83 -5.57 -23.45
C LYS A 204 -21.31 -5.57 -23.37
N LEU A 205 -20.68 -4.51 -23.84
CA LEU A 205 -19.23 -4.32 -23.71
C LEU A 205 -18.85 -4.11 -22.24
N SER A 206 -19.64 -3.32 -21.50
CA SER A 206 -19.51 -3.20 -20.05
C SER A 206 -19.62 -4.56 -19.37
N ALA A 207 -20.69 -5.31 -19.59
CA ALA A 207 -20.89 -6.62 -18.95
C ALA A 207 -19.74 -7.61 -19.25
N TYR A 208 -19.21 -7.59 -20.48
CA TYR A 208 -18.05 -8.40 -20.84
C TYR A 208 -16.80 -7.98 -20.07
N LEU A 209 -16.53 -6.67 -19.94
CA LEU A 209 -15.37 -6.17 -19.20
C LEU A 209 -15.50 -6.38 -17.69
N CYS A 210 -16.70 -6.21 -17.12
CA CYS A 210 -17.03 -6.56 -15.74
C CYS A 210 -16.74 -8.05 -15.47
N LYS A 211 -17.23 -8.94 -16.33
CA LYS A 211 -16.98 -10.40 -16.22
C LYS A 211 -15.50 -10.79 -16.31
N ASN A 212 -14.67 -10.00 -16.96
CA ASN A 212 -13.23 -10.25 -17.08
C ASN A 212 -12.40 -9.58 -15.95
N GLY A 213 -13.03 -9.14 -14.87
CA GLY A 213 -12.34 -8.74 -13.63
C GLY A 213 -11.96 -7.25 -13.55
N PHE A 214 -12.62 -6.38 -14.33
CA PHE A 214 -12.48 -4.92 -14.21
C PHE A 214 -13.57 -4.26 -13.34
N GLU A 215 -14.20 -5.02 -12.44
CA GLU A 215 -15.12 -4.48 -11.43
C GLU A 215 -14.36 -3.79 -10.27
N PRO A 216 -14.93 -2.75 -9.62
CA PRO A 216 -16.36 -2.40 -9.59
C PRO A 216 -16.80 -1.20 -10.46
N VAL A 217 -15.98 -0.73 -11.40
CA VAL A 217 -16.28 0.47 -12.22
C VAL A 217 -16.46 0.10 -13.68
N ASN A 218 -17.64 0.35 -14.25
CA ASN A 218 -17.84 0.28 -15.69
C ASN A 218 -16.93 1.30 -16.38
N LEU A 219 -15.91 0.79 -17.06
CA LEU A 219 -14.86 1.61 -17.69
C LEU A 219 -15.34 2.49 -18.84
N VAL A 220 -16.59 2.34 -19.29
CA VAL A 220 -17.14 3.11 -20.42
C VAL A 220 -17.96 4.31 -19.95
N ASN A 221 -18.86 4.13 -18.97
CA ASN A 221 -19.70 5.22 -18.45
C ASN A 221 -19.26 5.72 -17.06
N GLY A 222 -18.30 5.05 -16.41
CA GLY A 222 -17.83 5.38 -15.07
C GLY A 222 -18.77 4.97 -13.93
N ALA A 223 -19.88 4.28 -14.24
CA ALA A 223 -20.85 3.85 -13.24
C ALA A 223 -20.30 2.70 -12.39
N VAL A 224 -20.56 2.75 -11.08
CA VAL A 224 -20.28 1.63 -10.18
C VAL A 224 -21.37 0.59 -10.39
N VAL A 225 -20.96 -0.65 -10.67
CA VAL A 225 -21.87 -1.78 -10.87
C VAL A 225 -21.63 -2.78 -9.74
N TYR A 226 -22.71 -3.18 -9.07
CA TYR A 226 -22.69 -4.22 -8.05
C TYR A 226 -23.72 -5.28 -8.41
N GLU A 227 -23.26 -6.46 -8.80
CA GLU A 227 -24.10 -7.62 -9.07
C GLU A 227 -23.92 -8.67 -7.96
N GLY A 228 -25.04 -9.17 -7.43
CA GLY A 228 -25.04 -10.19 -6.40
C GLY A 228 -26.20 -11.16 -6.59
N THR A 229 -25.96 -12.45 -6.34
CA THR A 229 -27.03 -13.45 -6.25
C THR A 229 -27.41 -13.59 -4.79
N ASP A 230 -28.68 -13.33 -4.46
CA ASP A 230 -29.14 -13.41 -3.06
C ASP A 230 -29.47 -14.87 -2.69
N PHE A 231 -30.20 -15.58 -3.56
CA PHE A 231 -30.46 -17.01 -3.39
C PHE A 231 -30.69 -17.70 -4.74
N GLY A 232 -30.32 -18.98 -4.82
CA GLY A 232 -30.52 -19.82 -6.00
C GLY A 232 -30.88 -21.25 -5.59
N PHE A 233 -31.81 -21.85 -6.33
CA PHE A 233 -32.21 -23.24 -6.12
C PHE A 233 -31.58 -24.14 -7.20
N PRO A 234 -30.76 -25.13 -6.82
CA PRO A 234 -30.29 -26.14 -7.76
C PRO A 234 -31.45 -27.06 -8.12
N SER A 235 -32.01 -26.88 -9.32
CA SER A 235 -33.14 -27.64 -9.85
C SER A 235 -32.93 -27.91 -11.33
N PRO A 236 -33.63 -28.90 -11.94
CA PRO A 236 -33.61 -29.09 -13.40
C PRO A 236 -33.97 -27.82 -14.19
N LEU A 237 -34.73 -26.91 -13.56
CA LEU A 237 -34.88 -25.50 -13.95
C LEU A 237 -34.32 -24.63 -12.82
N PRO A 238 -33.05 -24.20 -12.89
CA PRO A 238 -32.47 -23.37 -11.84
C PRO A 238 -33.20 -22.03 -11.77
N LEU A 239 -33.61 -21.65 -10.56
CA LEU A 239 -34.17 -20.33 -10.27
C LEU A 239 -33.19 -19.59 -9.39
N GLU A 240 -32.64 -18.50 -9.93
CA GLU A 240 -31.71 -17.61 -9.25
C GLU A 240 -32.33 -16.23 -9.11
N TRP A 241 -32.31 -15.70 -7.89
CA TRP A 241 -32.66 -14.31 -7.63
C TRP A 241 -31.38 -13.47 -7.61
N THR A 242 -31.17 -12.72 -8.67
CA THR A 242 -30.02 -11.84 -8.84
C THR A 242 -30.44 -10.38 -8.68
N ARG A 243 -29.68 -9.63 -7.89
CA ARG A 243 -29.80 -8.17 -7.79
C ARG A 243 -28.61 -7.50 -8.48
N ALA A 244 -28.91 -6.44 -9.21
CA ALA A 244 -27.91 -5.58 -9.83
C ALA A 244 -28.19 -4.13 -9.45
N TRP A 245 -27.22 -3.46 -8.85
CA TRP A 245 -27.27 -2.04 -8.52
C TRP A 245 -26.30 -1.27 -9.40
N TYR A 246 -26.78 -0.15 -9.95
CA TYR A 246 -26.02 0.72 -10.85
C TYR A 246 -26.07 2.14 -10.29
N SER A 247 -24.92 2.80 -10.17
CA SER A 247 -24.87 4.18 -9.64
C SER A 247 -25.53 5.22 -10.54
N ASP A 248 -25.70 4.91 -11.82
CA ASP A 248 -26.37 5.75 -12.83
C ASP A 248 -27.83 5.31 -13.08
N SER A 249 -28.39 4.48 -12.19
CA SER A 249 -29.78 4.06 -12.28
C SER A 249 -30.72 5.23 -11.94
N GLU A 250 -31.60 5.58 -12.88
CA GLU A 250 -32.71 6.54 -12.67
C GLU A 250 -33.90 5.92 -11.92
N TYR A 251 -33.80 4.64 -11.53
CA TYR A 251 -34.86 3.94 -10.82
C TYR A 251 -34.92 4.38 -9.36
N GLU A 252 -35.95 5.16 -9.02
CA GLU A 252 -36.38 5.40 -7.64
C GLU A 252 -37.32 4.27 -7.22
N GLY A 253 -36.86 3.46 -6.26
CA GLY A 253 -37.60 2.33 -5.69
C GLY A 253 -38.19 2.63 -4.32
#